data_AF-A0AAV9M598-F1
#
_entry.id   AF-A0AAV9M598-F1
#
_cell.length_a   1.000
_cell.length_b   1.000
_cell.length_c   1.000
_cell.angle_alpha   90.00
_cell.angle_beta   90.00
_cell.angle_gamma   90.00
#
_symmetry.space_group_name_H-M   'P 1'
#
loop_
_entity.id
_entity.type
_entity.pdbx_description
1 polymer ?
#
loop_
_entity_poly.entity_id
_entity_poly.type
_entity_poly.pdbx_seq_one_letter_code
_entity_poly.pdbx_strand_id
1 'polypeptide(L)'
;MEDSWWDEVKDSLFDYLDRESEEYSWATMQLSFDNLADCLKPCLLYMGMFPEDARILVSNLISLWIAEDFKLVLIETRIENLTSFLEGLLCLEYLQLCDCVQIRDWCLGDVTFHKLKLLKLVFLSISRWNASEESFPLLETLVISGCKNLMEIPLSFADIPTLKQIKLIRRYNKSLEASAVRIKEEVEAIEGCDRIVITTQEYGGRNIRRL
;
A
#
# COMPACT_ATOMS: atom_id res chain seq x y z
N MET A 1 -20.81 -6.41 9.34
CA MET A 1 -21.72 -7.13 8.43
C MET A 1 -20.94 -8.09 7.53
N GLU A 2 -19.60 -8.14 7.63
CA GLU A 2 -18.71 -8.96 6.79
C GLU A 2 -18.43 -10.37 7.34
N ASP A 3 -18.44 -10.59 8.66
CA ASP A 3 -18.05 -11.89 9.24
C ASP A 3 -18.93 -13.05 8.75
N SER A 4 -20.25 -12.83 8.57
CA SER A 4 -21.18 -13.90 8.17
C SER A 4 -21.06 -14.33 6.71
N TRP A 5 -20.55 -13.46 5.84
CA TRP A 5 -20.38 -13.79 4.41
C TRP A 5 -19.15 -14.68 4.20
N TRP A 6 -18.08 -14.44 4.96
CA TRP A 6 -16.90 -15.29 4.94
C TRP A 6 -17.17 -16.69 5.46
N ASP A 7 -18.05 -16.84 6.45
CA ASP A 7 -18.52 -18.15 6.90
C ASP A 7 -19.27 -18.89 5.78
N GLU A 8 -20.11 -18.20 5.00
CA GLU A 8 -20.85 -18.78 3.87
C GLU A 8 -19.93 -19.19 2.70
N VAL A 9 -18.94 -18.35 2.36
CA VAL A 9 -17.93 -18.65 1.32
C VAL A 9 -17.04 -19.81 1.77
N LYS A 10 -16.61 -19.79 3.03
CA LYS A 10 -15.84 -20.86 3.66
C LYS A 10 -16.60 -22.17 3.59
N ASP A 11 -17.84 -22.21 4.05
CA ASP A 11 -18.68 -23.43 4.05
C ASP A 11 -18.95 -23.94 2.63
N SER A 12 -19.15 -23.03 1.67
CA SER A 12 -19.38 -23.39 0.25
C SER A 12 -18.13 -23.95 -0.44
N LEU A 13 -16.96 -23.36 -0.21
CA LEU A 13 -15.68 -23.86 -0.71
C LEU A 13 -15.43 -25.27 -0.18
N PHE A 14 -15.73 -25.44 1.09
CA PHE A 14 -15.49 -26.66 1.81
C PHE A 14 -16.45 -27.79 1.41
N ASP A 15 -17.74 -27.50 1.17
CA ASP A 15 -18.69 -28.46 0.58
C ASP A 15 -18.28 -28.90 -0.84
N TYR A 16 -17.64 -28.03 -1.62
CA TYR A 16 -17.13 -28.36 -2.95
C TYR A 16 -15.94 -29.34 -2.87
N LEU A 17 -14.98 -29.09 -1.98
CA LEU A 17 -13.79 -29.93 -1.80
C LEU A 17 -14.12 -31.32 -1.23
N ASP A 18 -15.15 -31.44 -0.39
CA ASP A 18 -15.64 -32.72 0.14
C ASP A 18 -16.23 -33.62 -0.97
N ARG A 19 -16.69 -33.05 -2.08
CA ARG A 19 -17.24 -33.81 -3.22
C ARG A 19 -16.17 -34.35 -4.16
N GLU A 20 -14.99 -33.73 -4.19
CA GLU A 20 -13.90 -34.06 -5.14
C GLU A 20 -12.70 -34.78 -4.50
N SER A 21 -12.52 -34.75 -3.17
CA SER A 21 -11.30 -35.28 -2.51
C SER A 21 -11.55 -36.37 -1.46
N GLU A 22 -10.58 -37.26 -1.27
CA GLU A 22 -10.58 -38.25 -0.17
C GLU A 22 -10.56 -37.52 1.19
N GLU A 23 -11.28 -38.01 2.21
CA GLU A 23 -11.45 -37.42 3.58
C GLU A 23 -10.15 -36.89 4.23
N TYR A 24 -8.98 -37.40 3.81
CA TYR A 24 -7.66 -36.99 4.28
C TYR A 24 -7.23 -35.60 3.80
N SER A 25 -7.69 -35.16 2.63
CA SER A 25 -7.40 -33.84 2.05
C SER A 25 -8.17 -32.73 2.79
N TRP A 26 -9.44 -32.98 3.07
CA TRP A 26 -10.33 -32.12 3.87
C TRP A 26 -9.72 -31.76 5.22
N ALA A 27 -9.41 -32.76 6.05
CA ALA A 27 -8.92 -32.56 7.40
C ALA A 27 -7.59 -31.79 7.41
N THR A 28 -6.74 -32.02 6.41
CA THR A 28 -5.45 -31.33 6.26
C THR A 28 -5.62 -29.86 5.86
N MET A 29 -6.56 -29.56 4.95
CA MET A 29 -6.86 -28.19 4.54
C MET A 29 -7.55 -27.41 5.64
N GLN A 30 -8.52 -28.01 6.35
CA GLN A 30 -9.21 -27.37 7.48
C GLN A 30 -8.23 -27.05 8.61
N LEU A 31 -7.35 -27.99 8.97
CA LEU A 31 -6.28 -27.73 9.95
C LEU A 31 -5.32 -26.63 9.49
N SER A 32 -5.02 -26.54 8.20
CA SER A 32 -4.18 -25.48 7.64
C SER A 32 -4.88 -24.11 7.71
N PHE A 33 -6.19 -24.09 7.47
CA PHE A 33 -7.03 -22.90 7.56
C PHE A 33 -7.20 -22.40 9.00
N ASP A 34 -7.50 -23.30 9.94
CA ASP A 34 -7.70 -22.97 11.35
C ASP A 34 -6.44 -22.42 12.03
N ASN A 35 -5.26 -22.91 11.60
CA ASN A 35 -3.96 -22.44 12.08
C ASN A 35 -3.42 -21.20 11.35
N LEU A 36 -4.11 -20.73 10.30
CA LEU A 36 -3.71 -19.53 9.58
C LEU A 36 -4.04 -18.27 10.39
N ALA A 37 -3.20 -17.24 10.29
CA ALA A 37 -3.54 -15.93 10.86
C ALA A 37 -4.84 -15.39 10.23
N ASP A 38 -5.70 -14.74 11.02
CA ASP A 38 -7.02 -14.29 10.56
C ASP A 38 -6.95 -13.39 9.31
N CYS A 39 -5.90 -12.58 9.19
CA CYS A 39 -5.66 -11.73 8.02
C CYS A 39 -5.31 -12.49 6.73
N LEU A 40 -4.92 -13.77 6.81
CA LEU A 40 -4.56 -14.60 5.67
C LEU A 40 -5.69 -15.57 5.28
N LYS A 41 -6.67 -15.79 6.15
CA LYS A 41 -7.78 -16.72 5.89
C LYS A 41 -8.57 -16.32 4.64
N PRO A 42 -8.93 -15.04 4.43
CA PRO A 42 -9.58 -14.62 3.19
C PRO A 42 -8.70 -14.83 1.97
N CYS A 43 -7.37 -14.64 2.08
CA CYS A 43 -6.45 -14.91 0.97
C CYS A 43 -6.51 -16.36 0.49
N LEU A 44 -6.58 -17.31 1.43
CA LEU A 44 -6.72 -18.74 1.14
C LEU A 44 -8.09 -19.07 0.54
N LEU A 45 -9.18 -18.48 1.06
CA LEU A 45 -10.53 -18.66 0.49
C LEU A 45 -10.61 -18.13 -0.94
N TYR A 46 -10.00 -16.98 -1.22
CA TYR A 46 -9.96 -16.43 -2.57
C TYR A 46 -9.26 -17.34 -3.56
N MET A 47 -8.20 -18.03 -3.16
CA MET A 47 -7.56 -19.03 -4.03
C MET A 47 -8.49 -20.21 -4.30
N GLY A 48 -9.28 -20.62 -3.31
CA GLY A 48 -10.29 -21.68 -3.44
C GLY A 48 -11.52 -21.31 -4.28
N MET A 49 -11.80 -20.02 -4.51
CA MET A 49 -12.90 -19.60 -5.40
C MET A 49 -12.64 -19.90 -6.88
N PHE A 50 -11.38 -20.14 -7.25
CA PHE A 50 -11.01 -20.47 -8.62
C PHE A 50 -10.97 -21.99 -8.82
N PRO A 51 -11.33 -22.50 -10.01
CA PRO A 51 -11.24 -23.92 -10.30
C PRO A 51 -9.83 -24.48 -10.07
N GLU A 52 -9.74 -25.77 -9.72
CA GLU A 52 -8.47 -26.48 -9.69
C GLU A 52 -7.75 -26.32 -11.04
N ASP A 53 -6.43 -26.12 -10.98
CA ASP A 53 -5.55 -25.84 -12.14
C ASP A 53 -5.85 -24.57 -12.96
N ALA A 54 -6.78 -23.72 -12.51
CA ALA A 54 -7.00 -22.43 -13.15
C ALA A 54 -5.74 -21.57 -13.10
N ARG A 55 -5.36 -20.98 -14.23
CA ARG A 55 -4.30 -19.95 -14.26
C ARG A 55 -4.86 -18.66 -13.68
N ILE A 56 -4.65 -18.45 -12.40
CA ILE A 56 -5.08 -17.23 -11.71
C ILE A 56 -4.02 -16.16 -11.91
N LEU A 57 -4.40 -15.02 -12.49
CA LEU A 57 -3.53 -13.85 -12.53
C LEU A 57 -3.42 -13.28 -11.11
N VAL A 58 -2.20 -13.07 -10.64
CA VAL A 58 -1.93 -12.49 -9.30
C VAL A 58 -2.62 -11.13 -9.12
N SER A 59 -2.75 -10.34 -10.20
CA SER A 59 -3.53 -9.09 -10.23
C SER A 59 -4.99 -9.27 -9.84
N ASN A 60 -5.63 -10.37 -10.22
CA ASN A 60 -7.03 -10.63 -9.88
C ASN A 60 -7.21 -10.94 -8.40
N LEU A 61 -6.32 -11.75 -7.82
CA LEU A 61 -6.33 -12.05 -6.38
C LEU A 61 -6.16 -10.79 -5.55
N ILE A 62 -5.24 -9.92 -5.95
CA ILE A 62 -4.99 -8.71 -5.17
C ILE A 62 -6.09 -7.66 -5.38
N SER A 63 -6.70 -7.57 -6.56
CA SER A 63 -7.92 -6.75 -6.74
C SER A 63 -9.06 -7.19 -5.83
N LEU A 64 -9.23 -8.51 -5.64
CA LEU A 64 -10.21 -9.06 -4.71
C LEU A 64 -9.84 -8.71 -3.26
N TRP A 65 -8.57 -8.84 -2.87
CA TRP A 65 -8.13 -8.42 -1.54
C TRP A 65 -8.35 -6.91 -1.32
N ILE A 66 -8.02 -6.07 -2.30
CA ILE A 66 -8.26 -4.63 -2.17
C ILE A 66 -9.75 -4.29 -2.06
N ALA A 67 -10.64 -5.05 -2.71
CA ALA A 67 -12.08 -4.85 -2.63
C ALA A 67 -12.64 -5.05 -1.21
N GLU A 68 -11.95 -5.84 -0.38
CA GLU A 68 -12.27 -6.10 1.03
C GLU A 68 -11.42 -5.23 1.97
N ASP A 69 -10.96 -4.07 1.50
CA ASP A 69 -10.15 -3.11 2.26
C ASP A 69 -8.77 -3.64 2.73
N PHE A 70 -8.26 -4.73 2.13
CA PHE A 70 -6.91 -5.20 2.46
C PHE A 70 -5.85 -4.18 2.03
N LYS A 71 -4.92 -3.92 2.96
CA LYS A 71 -3.78 -3.02 2.78
C LYS A 71 -2.68 -3.70 1.97
N LEU A 72 -2.30 -3.12 0.83
CA LEU A 72 -1.19 -3.66 0.05
C LEU A 72 0.15 -3.26 0.66
N VAL A 73 0.89 -4.24 1.15
CA VAL A 73 2.25 -4.07 1.67
C VAL A 73 3.21 -4.88 0.81
N LEU A 74 4.10 -4.19 0.11
CA LEU A 74 5.11 -4.79 -0.75
C LEU A 74 6.46 -4.74 -0.03
N ILE A 75 7.06 -5.92 0.15
CA ILE A 75 8.33 -6.11 0.85
C ILE A 75 9.32 -6.73 -0.12
N GLU A 76 10.53 -6.17 -0.23
CA GLU A 76 11.64 -6.70 -1.05
C GLU A 76 11.26 -6.97 -2.53
N THR A 77 10.19 -6.34 -3.01
CA THR A 77 9.64 -6.62 -4.34
C THR A 77 10.34 -5.78 -5.40
N ARG A 78 10.66 -6.37 -6.55
CA ARG A 78 11.21 -5.65 -7.70
C ARG A 78 10.12 -4.82 -8.37
N ILE A 79 10.33 -3.50 -8.53
CA ILE A 79 9.34 -2.58 -9.12
C ILE A 79 8.96 -2.95 -10.56
N GLU A 80 9.86 -3.54 -11.34
CA GLU A 80 9.56 -3.98 -12.72
C GLU A 80 8.39 -4.98 -12.78
N ASN A 81 8.19 -5.76 -11.71
CA ASN A 81 7.06 -6.69 -11.59
C ASN A 81 5.80 -6.01 -11.04
N LEU A 82 5.93 -4.77 -10.56
CA LEU A 82 4.83 -4.01 -9.97
C LEU A 82 4.05 -3.20 -11.00
N THR A 83 4.67 -2.69 -12.07
CA THR A 83 3.96 -1.85 -13.06
C THR A 83 2.81 -2.61 -13.72
N SER A 84 3.08 -3.81 -14.25
CA SER A 84 2.05 -4.70 -14.83
C SER A 84 0.99 -5.15 -13.84
N PHE A 85 1.36 -5.20 -12.57
CA PHE A 85 0.51 -5.65 -11.48
C PHE A 85 -0.39 -4.51 -10.94
N LEU A 86 0.13 -3.29 -10.87
CA LEU A 86 -0.54 -2.11 -10.32
C LEU A 86 -1.45 -1.41 -11.32
N GLU A 87 -1.19 -1.55 -12.64
CA GLU A 87 -2.08 -1.07 -13.71
C GLU A 87 -3.54 -1.57 -13.55
N GLY A 88 -3.75 -2.73 -12.91
CA GLY A 88 -5.08 -3.29 -12.66
C GLY A 88 -5.73 -2.85 -11.33
N LEU A 89 -5.02 -2.17 -10.43
CA LEU A 89 -5.47 -1.95 -9.05
C LEU A 89 -6.17 -0.60 -8.87
N LEU A 90 -7.30 -0.43 -9.56
CA LEU A 90 -8.08 0.82 -9.57
C LEU A 90 -8.74 1.17 -8.22
N CYS A 91 -8.77 0.24 -7.26
CA CYS A 91 -9.40 0.44 -5.95
C CYS A 91 -8.41 0.62 -4.79
N LEU A 92 -7.10 0.68 -5.06
CA LEU A 92 -6.10 0.68 -3.99
C LEU A 92 -6.14 1.99 -3.18
N GLU A 93 -6.54 1.92 -1.91
CA GLU A 93 -6.55 3.08 -1.00
C GLU A 93 -5.28 3.19 -0.14
N TYR A 94 -4.59 2.09 0.12
CA TYR A 94 -3.38 2.03 0.95
C TYR A 94 -2.26 1.28 0.26
N LEU A 95 -1.09 1.91 0.12
CA LEU A 95 0.12 1.30 -0.41
C LEU A 95 1.29 1.51 0.54
N GLN A 96 1.92 0.42 0.96
CA GLN A 96 3.19 0.47 1.67
C GLN A 96 4.29 -0.23 0.87
N LEU A 97 5.38 0.48 0.61
CA LEU A 97 6.60 -0.05 0.00
C LEU A 97 7.68 -0.16 1.08
N CYS A 98 8.23 -1.36 1.28
CA CYS A 98 9.24 -1.63 2.30
C CYS A 98 10.45 -2.36 1.72
N ASP A 99 11.64 -1.82 1.91
CA ASP A 99 12.91 -2.45 1.56
C ASP A 99 12.99 -3.00 0.11
N CYS A 100 12.33 -2.31 -0.82
CA CYS A 100 12.31 -2.76 -2.21
C CYS A 100 13.71 -2.59 -2.84
N VAL A 101 14.26 -3.70 -3.35
CA VAL A 101 15.65 -3.80 -3.83
C VAL A 101 15.83 -3.03 -5.16
N GLN A 102 17.00 -2.41 -5.35
CA GLN A 102 17.46 -1.72 -6.59
C GLN A 102 16.78 -0.40 -6.99
N ILE A 103 15.87 0.17 -6.19
CA ILE A 103 15.25 1.45 -6.54
C ILE A 103 16.22 2.61 -6.28
N ARG A 104 16.87 3.12 -7.34
CA ARG A 104 17.64 4.39 -7.28
C ARG A 104 16.74 5.59 -7.57
N ASP A 105 15.79 5.40 -8.48
CA ASP A 105 14.80 6.37 -8.93
C ASP A 105 13.40 5.74 -8.85
N TRP A 106 12.37 6.53 -8.55
CA TRP A 106 10.98 6.04 -8.59
C TRP A 106 10.61 5.58 -10.01
N CYS A 107 10.36 4.27 -10.20
CA CYS A 107 10.15 3.63 -11.51
C CYS A 107 8.74 3.09 -11.73
N LEU A 108 7.73 3.57 -11.01
CA LEU A 108 6.34 3.14 -11.24
C LEU A 108 5.71 3.74 -12.51
N GLY A 109 6.51 4.35 -13.39
CA GLY A 109 6.08 4.86 -14.70
C GLY A 109 4.93 5.86 -14.60
N ASP A 110 4.06 5.84 -15.62
CA ASP A 110 2.83 6.64 -15.71
C ASP A 110 1.66 6.00 -14.93
N VAL A 111 1.94 5.06 -14.01
CA VAL A 111 0.89 4.40 -13.23
C VAL A 111 0.22 5.43 -12.33
N THR A 112 -1.10 5.55 -12.50
CA THR A 112 -1.95 6.45 -11.73
C THR A 112 -2.75 5.66 -10.70
N PHE A 113 -2.58 6.01 -9.42
CA PHE A 113 -3.33 5.41 -8.33
C PHE A 113 -4.57 6.24 -8.00
N HIS A 114 -5.64 6.01 -8.75
CA HIS A 114 -6.86 6.82 -8.75
C HIS A 114 -7.57 6.94 -7.40
N LYS A 115 -7.43 5.95 -6.50
CA LYS A 115 -8.11 5.93 -5.19
C LYS A 115 -7.16 5.94 -3.99
N LEU A 116 -5.85 6.09 -4.22
CA LEU A 116 -4.87 5.97 -3.16
C LEU A 116 -4.98 7.15 -2.19
N LYS A 117 -5.33 6.86 -0.95
CA LYS A 117 -5.43 7.83 0.15
C LYS A 117 -4.18 7.85 1.01
N LEU A 118 -3.47 6.73 1.14
CA LEU A 118 -2.27 6.62 1.96
C LEU A 118 -1.13 5.94 1.22
N LEU A 119 -0.02 6.66 1.09
CA LEU A 119 1.25 6.14 0.58
C LEU A 119 2.29 6.12 1.70
N LYS A 120 2.90 4.95 1.92
CA LYS A 120 3.92 4.75 2.94
C LYS A 120 5.20 4.15 2.36
N LEU A 121 6.28 4.92 2.42
CA LEU A 121 7.60 4.54 1.95
C LEU A 121 8.49 4.21 3.16
N VAL A 122 9.02 2.99 3.23
CA VAL A 122 9.74 2.49 4.40
C VAL A 122 11.09 1.89 4.01
N PHE A 123 12.17 2.44 4.57
CA PHE A 123 13.55 2.01 4.34
C PHE A 123 13.94 1.90 2.86
N LEU A 124 13.35 2.74 2.01
CA LEU A 124 13.69 2.75 0.59
C LEU A 124 15.03 3.46 0.36
N SER A 125 15.82 2.89 -0.56
CA SER A 125 17.11 3.45 -0.96
C SER A 125 17.01 4.52 -2.06
N ILE A 126 15.79 4.95 -2.40
CA ILE A 126 15.50 5.94 -3.45
C ILE A 126 16.20 7.27 -3.20
N SER A 127 16.75 7.84 -4.27
CA SER A 127 17.42 9.15 -4.23
C SER A 127 16.58 10.23 -4.89
N ARG A 128 15.92 9.91 -6.01
CA ARG A 128 15.01 10.78 -6.73
C ARG A 128 13.62 10.20 -6.74
N TRP A 129 12.64 11.05 -6.49
CA TRP A 129 11.24 10.70 -6.59
C TRP A 129 10.64 11.39 -7.80
N ASN A 130 10.44 10.62 -8.87
CA ASN A 130 9.81 11.08 -10.09
C ASN A 130 8.33 10.72 -10.08
N ALA A 131 7.51 11.52 -9.40
CA ALA A 131 6.07 11.38 -9.39
C ALA A 131 5.43 12.77 -9.44
N SER A 132 4.17 12.82 -9.88
CA SER A 132 3.39 14.05 -9.99
C SER A 132 2.08 13.93 -9.20
N GLU A 133 1.35 15.04 -9.13
CA GLU A 133 -0.03 15.11 -8.68
C GLU A 133 -0.94 14.14 -9.43
N GLU A 134 -0.66 13.91 -10.72
CA GLU A 134 -1.40 12.97 -11.56
C GLU A 134 -1.19 11.53 -11.11
N SER A 135 -0.04 11.20 -10.53
CA SER A 135 0.23 9.85 -10.03
C SER A 135 -0.67 9.49 -8.82
N PHE A 136 -1.07 10.48 -8.01
CA PHE A 136 -1.81 10.27 -6.76
C PHE A 136 -2.90 11.33 -6.53
N PRO A 137 -3.95 11.41 -7.37
CA PRO A 137 -4.91 12.50 -7.35
C PRO A 137 -5.73 12.61 -6.05
N LEU A 138 -5.88 11.51 -5.31
CA LEU A 138 -6.66 11.43 -4.07
C LEU A 138 -5.81 11.19 -2.80
N LEU A 139 -4.50 11.43 -2.86
CA LEU A 139 -3.60 11.17 -1.73
C LEU A 139 -3.89 12.08 -0.55
N GLU A 140 -4.24 11.50 0.59
CA GLU A 140 -4.50 12.23 1.83
C GLU A 140 -3.30 12.26 2.77
N THR A 141 -2.55 11.16 2.84
CA THR A 141 -1.44 11.00 3.79
C THR A 141 -0.22 10.38 3.12
N LEU A 142 0.90 11.10 3.20
CA LEU A 142 2.22 10.60 2.84
C LEU A 142 3.03 10.28 4.10
N VAL A 143 3.56 9.06 4.19
CA VAL A 143 4.48 8.65 5.26
C VAL A 143 5.81 8.22 4.66
N ILE A 144 6.90 8.86 5.08
CA ILE A 144 8.27 8.48 4.70
C ILE A 144 9.01 8.10 5.97
N SER A 145 9.47 6.85 6.04
CA SER A 145 10.13 6.28 7.22
C SER A 145 11.46 5.65 6.87
N GLY A 146 12.58 6.18 7.36
CA GLY A 146 13.90 5.53 7.16
C GLY A 146 14.52 5.70 5.77
N CYS A 147 13.98 6.59 4.93
CA CYS A 147 14.49 6.84 3.57
C CYS A 147 15.58 7.94 3.59
N LYS A 148 16.81 7.58 3.96
CA LYS A 148 17.92 8.54 4.17
C LYS A 148 18.47 9.20 2.89
N ASN A 149 18.30 8.55 1.74
CA ASN A 149 18.84 9.01 0.46
C ASN A 149 17.87 9.94 -0.29
N LEU A 150 16.59 9.93 0.10
CA LEU A 150 15.57 10.74 -0.55
C LEU A 150 15.78 12.20 -0.18
N MET A 151 16.02 13.02 -1.19
CA MET A 151 16.41 14.43 -1.02
C MET A 151 15.20 15.37 -0.95
N GLU A 152 14.13 15.06 -1.68
CA GLU A 152 12.99 15.94 -1.86
C GLU A 152 11.71 15.16 -2.17
N ILE A 153 10.57 15.81 -1.90
CA ILE A 153 9.25 15.40 -2.36
C ILE A 153 8.92 16.31 -3.56
N PRO A 154 8.35 15.79 -4.66
CA PRO A 154 7.98 16.60 -5.81
C PRO A 154 7.09 17.79 -5.41
N LEU A 155 7.43 19.00 -5.91
CA LEU A 155 6.68 20.22 -5.58
C LEU A 155 5.21 20.16 -6.03
N SER A 156 4.93 19.43 -7.09
CA SER A 156 3.57 19.17 -7.59
C SER A 156 2.64 18.52 -6.56
N PHE A 157 3.16 17.95 -5.46
CA PHE A 157 2.31 17.47 -4.38
C PHE A 157 1.53 18.60 -3.70
N ALA A 158 1.92 19.87 -3.90
CA ALA A 158 1.12 21.03 -3.52
C ALA A 158 -0.23 21.06 -4.26
N ASP A 159 -0.25 20.63 -5.52
CA ASP A 159 -1.43 20.63 -6.38
C ASP A 159 -2.41 19.48 -6.08
N ILE A 160 -2.05 18.55 -5.19
CA ILE A 160 -2.94 17.47 -4.75
C ILE A 160 -3.95 18.03 -3.73
N PRO A 161 -5.23 18.20 -4.08
CA PRO A 161 -6.20 18.92 -3.24
C PRO A 161 -6.59 18.15 -1.97
N THR A 162 -6.40 16.83 -1.97
CA THR A 162 -6.77 15.93 -0.87
C THR A 162 -5.67 15.76 0.16
N LEU A 163 -4.44 16.23 -0.12
CA LEU A 163 -3.28 16.02 0.75
C LEU A 163 -3.44 16.83 2.04
N LYS A 164 -3.47 16.12 3.17
CA LYS A 164 -3.67 16.71 4.50
C LYS A 164 -2.45 16.52 5.39
N GLN A 165 -1.60 15.54 5.09
CA GLN A 165 -0.55 15.16 6.02
C GLN A 165 0.70 14.59 5.35
N ILE A 166 1.85 15.10 5.79
CA ILE A 166 3.17 14.53 5.48
C ILE A 166 3.85 14.13 6.80
N LYS A 167 4.22 12.85 6.92
CA LYS A 167 4.93 12.31 8.08
C LYS A 167 6.33 11.90 7.70
N LEU A 168 7.33 12.50 8.35
CA LEU A 168 8.74 12.14 8.21
C LEU A 168 9.21 11.44 9.49
N ILE A 169 9.42 10.14 9.41
CA ILE A 169 9.71 9.29 10.55
C ILE A 169 11.12 8.72 10.40
N ARG A 170 11.91 8.72 11.49
CA ARG A 170 13.20 8.03 11.67
C ARG A 170 14.18 8.15 10.49
N ARG A 171 15.32 8.84 10.69
CA ARG A 171 16.44 8.87 9.72
C ARG A 171 16.00 9.28 8.30
N TYR A 172 15.75 10.57 8.13
CA TYR A 172 15.54 11.22 6.84
C TYR A 172 16.57 12.34 6.64
N ASN A 173 16.70 12.86 5.42
CA ASN A 173 17.58 13.98 5.12
C ASN A 173 16.93 15.32 5.51
N LYS A 174 17.67 16.28 6.07
CA LYS A 174 17.14 17.64 6.34
C LYS A 174 16.64 18.34 5.09
N SER A 175 17.23 18.03 3.93
CA SER A 175 16.73 18.47 2.63
C SER A 175 15.29 18.02 2.38
N LEU A 176 14.94 16.80 2.80
CA LEU A 176 13.58 16.27 2.64
C LEU A 176 12.58 17.00 3.52
N GLU A 177 12.97 17.32 4.76
CA GLU A 177 12.17 18.14 5.67
C GLU A 177 11.93 19.54 5.10
N ALA A 178 12.99 20.20 4.61
CA ALA A 178 12.86 21.49 3.93
C ALA A 178 11.96 21.41 2.69
N SER A 179 12.02 20.31 1.94
CA SER A 179 11.13 20.08 0.79
C SER A 179 9.66 19.94 1.20
N ALA A 180 9.37 19.24 2.29
CA ALA A 180 8.01 19.11 2.81
C ALA A 180 7.47 20.48 3.25
N VAL A 181 8.29 21.28 3.94
CA VAL A 181 7.92 22.65 4.36
C VAL A 181 7.62 23.53 3.15
N ARG A 182 8.44 23.48 2.09
CA ARG A 182 8.16 24.23 0.85
C ARG A 182 6.81 23.87 0.23
N ILE A 183 6.44 22.59 0.22
CA ILE A 183 5.13 22.16 -0.28
C ILE A 183 4.00 22.76 0.55
N LYS A 184 4.13 22.76 1.88
CA LYS A 184 3.15 23.38 2.78
C LYS A 184 3.03 24.90 2.53
N GLU A 185 4.16 25.61 2.43
CA GLU A 185 4.20 27.04 2.15
C GLU A 185 3.57 27.38 0.78
N GLU A 186 3.80 26.56 -0.24
CA GLU A 186 3.21 26.74 -1.57
C GLU A 186 1.68 26.59 -1.52
N VAL A 187 1.17 25.57 -0.82
CA VAL A 187 -0.27 25.38 -0.63
C VAL A 187 -0.90 26.54 0.12
N GLU A 188 -0.25 27.03 1.18
CA GLU A 188 -0.71 28.21 1.91
C GLU A 188 -0.74 29.46 1.03
N ALA A 189 0.23 29.63 0.12
CA ALA A 189 0.27 30.75 -0.81
C ALA A 189 -0.83 30.68 -1.88
N ILE A 190 -1.16 29.48 -2.38
CA ILE A 190 -2.17 29.26 -3.42
C ILE A 190 -3.60 29.32 -2.84
N GLU A 191 -3.84 28.64 -1.73
CA GLU A 191 -5.18 28.43 -1.18
C GLU A 191 -5.52 29.40 -0.04
N GLY A 192 -4.51 30.04 0.58
CA GLY A 192 -4.68 30.88 1.76
C GLY A 192 -4.98 30.09 3.04
N CYS A 193 -4.77 28.76 3.06
CA CYS A 193 -5.10 27.87 4.18
C CYS A 193 -3.96 26.90 4.49
N ASP A 194 -3.61 26.77 5.79
CA ASP A 194 -2.71 25.72 6.30
C ASP A 194 -3.45 24.38 6.38
N ARG A 195 -3.63 23.71 5.23
CA ARG A 195 -4.26 22.38 5.17
C ARG A 195 -3.28 21.22 5.37
N ILE A 196 -1.98 21.41 5.12
CA ILE A 196 -0.98 20.34 5.17
C ILE A 196 -0.28 20.32 6.52
N VAL A 197 -0.58 19.28 7.31
CA VAL A 197 0.12 19.04 8.57
C VAL A 197 1.40 18.25 8.34
N ILE A 198 2.54 18.85 8.65
CA ILE A 198 3.82 18.16 8.66
C ILE A 198 4.12 17.66 10.08
N THR A 199 4.44 16.38 10.21
CA THR A 199 4.90 15.80 11.48
C THR A 199 6.23 15.07 11.30
N THR A 200 7.15 15.30 12.23
CA THR A 200 8.44 14.64 12.24
C THR A 200 8.67 13.86 13.53
N GLN A 201 9.34 12.71 13.41
CA GLN A 201 9.67 11.86 14.55
C GLN A 201 11.07 11.26 14.40
N GLU A 202 12.01 11.65 15.24
CA GLU A 202 13.40 11.16 15.21
C GLU A 202 13.60 9.84 15.97
N TYR A 203 14.69 9.12 15.68
CA TYR A 203 15.01 7.83 16.31
C TYR A 203 15.31 8.02 17.81
N GLY A 204 14.51 7.39 18.69
CA GLY A 204 14.66 7.49 20.14
C GLY A 204 13.84 8.61 20.81
N GLY A 205 13.21 9.49 20.03
CA GLY A 205 12.28 10.51 20.55
C GLY A 205 10.87 9.97 20.70
N ARG A 206 10.31 9.99 21.92
CA ARG A 206 8.86 9.77 22.13
C ARG A 206 7.99 10.94 21.64
N ASN A 207 8.61 12.05 21.24
CA ASN A 207 7.93 13.29 20.90
C ASN A 207 7.82 13.46 19.38
N ILE A 208 6.59 13.59 18.91
CA ILE A 208 6.25 14.04 17.56
C ILE A 208 6.42 15.55 17.53
N ARG A 209 7.18 16.07 16.57
CA ARG A 209 7.24 17.51 16.28
C ARG A 209 6.26 17.82 15.16
N ARG A 210 5.48 18.88 15.30
CA ARG A 210 4.62 19.42 14.23
C ARG A 210 5.33 20.64 13.65
N LEU A 211 5.45 20.70 12.33
CA LEU A 211 6.09 21.80 11.60
C LEU A 211 5.03 22.68 10.92
#